data_AF-A0A091C4X4-F1
#
_entry.id   AF-A0A091C4X4-F1
#
_cell.length_a   1.000
_cell.length_b   1.000
_cell.length_c   1.000
_cell.angle_alpha   90.00
_cell.angle_beta   90.00
_cell.angle_gamma   90.00
#
_symmetry.space_group_name_H-M   'P 1'
#
loop_
_entity.id
_entity.type
_entity.pdbx_description
1 polymer ?
#
loop_
_entity_poly.entity_id
_entity_poly.type
_entity_poly.pdbx_seq_one_letter_code
_entity_poly.pdbx_strand_id
1 'polypeptide(L)'
;MSEQFIPNITTELRKDIVKVPEAIQEASGIIVFGKKIRSIIYTTDIAIIRNTNANAVIAVYPFTPHPAITKSIIEAADIPVFSGVGGGLTQGTRANYMSLFAEAQGSIGVVLMGQLQLVLSKKFVKLLISLLLVR
;
A
#
# COMPACT_ATOMS: atom_id res chain seq x y z
N MET A 1 26.42 -19.65 -11.05
CA MET A 1 26.32 -19.13 -9.67
C MET A 1 25.79 -20.28 -8.83
N SER A 2 26.48 -20.67 -7.76
CA SER A 2 25.98 -21.72 -6.86
C SER A 2 24.66 -21.26 -6.23
N GLU A 3 23.63 -22.10 -6.24
CA GLU A 3 22.38 -21.82 -5.53
C GLU A 3 22.71 -21.57 -4.05
N GLN A 4 22.48 -20.33 -3.61
CA GLN A 4 22.68 -19.96 -2.23
C GLN A 4 21.52 -20.50 -1.43
N PHE A 5 21.80 -21.37 -0.46
CA PHE A 5 20.79 -21.87 0.47
C PHE A 5 20.23 -20.69 1.29
N ILE A 6 18.95 -20.40 1.12
CA ILE A 6 18.22 -19.42 1.91
C ILE A 6 17.42 -20.17 2.97
N PRO A 7 17.80 -20.11 4.26
CA PRO A 7 17.04 -20.78 5.30
C PRO A 7 15.64 -20.16 5.42
N ASN A 8 14.61 -21.00 5.43
CA ASN A 8 13.23 -20.59 5.65
C ASN A 8 12.80 -20.96 7.08
N ILE A 9 12.56 -19.95 7.92
CA ILE A 9 12.20 -20.12 9.32
C ILE A 9 10.70 -19.83 9.46
N THR A 10 9.93 -20.81 9.93
CA THR A 10 8.47 -20.69 10.12
C THR A 10 8.01 -21.48 11.36
N THR A 11 6.73 -21.34 11.71
CA THR A 11 6.08 -22.07 12.82
C THR A 11 4.71 -22.59 12.39
N GLU A 12 4.17 -23.60 13.08
CA GLU A 12 2.81 -24.11 12.84
C GLU A 12 1.73 -23.02 12.98
N LEU A 13 1.96 -21.99 13.80
CA LEU A 13 1.04 -20.87 14.00
C LEU A 13 1.11 -19.81 12.88
N ARG A 14 2.09 -19.90 11.97
CA ARG A 14 2.32 -18.94 10.87
C ARG A 14 2.38 -19.61 9.49
N LYS A 15 1.91 -20.85 9.37
CA LYS A 15 1.94 -21.60 8.10
C LYS A 15 0.95 -21.05 7.04
N ASP A 16 -0.18 -20.51 7.49
CA ASP A 16 -1.31 -20.09 6.65
C ASP A 16 -1.30 -18.60 6.29
N ILE A 17 -0.13 -17.95 6.33
CA ILE A 17 -0.02 -16.56 5.86
C ILE A 17 -0.32 -16.45 4.35
N VAL A 18 -0.79 -15.29 3.92
CA VAL A 18 -0.96 -14.96 2.50
C VAL A 18 0.41 -14.75 1.87
N LYS A 19 0.85 -15.72 1.06
CA LYS A 19 2.17 -15.71 0.41
C LYS A 19 2.09 -15.04 -0.96
N VAL A 20 3.09 -14.21 -1.25
CA VAL A 20 3.31 -13.67 -2.60
C VAL A 20 3.86 -14.77 -3.53
N PRO A 21 3.51 -14.77 -4.82
CA PRO A 21 4.04 -15.74 -5.78
C PRO A 21 5.57 -15.62 -5.93
N GLU A 22 6.25 -16.75 -6.14
CA GLU A 22 7.72 -16.77 -6.29
C GLU A 22 8.22 -15.95 -7.48
N ALA A 23 7.42 -15.83 -8.55
CA ALA A 23 7.71 -15.00 -9.72
C ALA A 23 8.00 -13.52 -9.37
N ILE A 24 7.57 -13.04 -8.20
CA ILE A 24 7.89 -11.67 -7.76
C ILE A 24 9.38 -11.46 -7.49
N GLN A 25 10.17 -12.53 -7.33
CA GLN A 25 11.62 -12.43 -7.17
C GLN A 25 12.30 -11.90 -8.44
N GLU A 26 11.70 -12.11 -9.60
CA GLU A 26 12.19 -11.61 -10.90
C GLU A 26 11.89 -10.12 -11.10
N ALA A 27 10.93 -9.56 -10.34
CA ALA A 27 10.59 -8.15 -10.44
C ALA A 27 11.73 -7.25 -9.94
N SER A 28 12.01 -6.19 -10.71
CA SER A 28 12.95 -5.14 -10.30
C SER A 28 12.50 -4.44 -9.02
N GLY A 29 11.19 -4.23 -8.88
CA GLY A 29 10.58 -3.49 -7.78
C GLY A 29 10.87 -1.99 -7.82
N ILE A 30 10.42 -1.29 -6.79
CA ILE A 30 10.68 0.14 -6.58
C ILE A 30 11.41 0.35 -5.26
N ILE A 31 12.24 1.39 -5.17
CA ILE A 31 12.88 1.78 -3.90
C ILE A 31 12.16 3.02 -3.37
N VAL A 32 11.58 2.89 -2.18
CA VAL A 32 10.90 3.99 -1.47
C VAL A 32 11.58 4.14 -0.11
N PHE A 33 12.20 5.30 0.13
CA PHE A 33 12.97 5.59 1.36
C PHE A 33 13.99 4.48 1.72
N GLY A 34 14.71 3.97 0.71
CA GLY A 34 15.71 2.91 0.88
C GLY A 34 15.14 1.49 1.00
N LYS A 35 13.81 1.31 1.07
CA LYS A 35 13.16 0.00 1.09
C LYS A 35 12.81 -0.47 -0.32
N LYS A 36 13.29 -1.65 -0.72
CA LYS A 36 12.93 -2.30 -1.99
C LYS A 36 11.58 -3.00 -1.87
N ILE A 37 10.58 -2.51 -2.59
CA ILE A 37 9.22 -3.05 -2.65
C ILE A 37 9.06 -3.77 -4.00
N ARG A 38 8.93 -5.11 -3.98
CA ARG A 38 8.65 -5.93 -5.16
C ARG A 38 7.20 -6.38 -5.20
N SER A 39 6.61 -6.66 -4.04
CA SER A 39 5.21 -7.05 -3.88
C SER A 39 4.42 -6.02 -3.09
N ILE A 40 3.18 -5.77 -3.54
CA ILE A 40 2.22 -4.96 -2.81
C ILE A 40 0.90 -5.74 -2.75
N ILE A 41 0.41 -6.04 -1.55
CA ILE A 41 -0.91 -6.66 -1.37
C ILE A 41 -2.00 -5.59 -1.42
N TYR A 42 -3.14 -5.89 -2.03
CA TYR A 42 -4.28 -4.98 -2.11
C TYR A 42 -5.36 -5.44 -1.13
N THR A 43 -5.48 -4.74 0.01
CA THR A 43 -6.47 -5.07 1.05
C THR A 43 -6.58 -3.96 2.08
N THR A 44 -7.71 -3.91 2.79
CA THR A 44 -7.89 -3.13 4.01
C THR A 44 -8.10 -4.01 5.25
N ASP A 45 -8.05 -5.32 5.07
CA ASP A 45 -8.21 -6.27 6.17
C ASP A 45 -6.92 -6.33 7.00
N ILE A 46 -7.00 -5.83 8.23
CA ILE A 46 -5.87 -5.78 9.16
C ILE A 46 -5.33 -7.17 9.47
N ALA A 47 -6.18 -8.19 9.57
CA ALA A 47 -5.74 -9.56 9.83
C ALA A 47 -4.88 -10.09 8.67
N ILE A 48 -5.25 -9.78 7.42
CA ILE A 48 -4.44 -10.13 6.25
C ILE A 48 -3.12 -9.34 6.23
N ILE A 49 -3.16 -8.04 6.51
CA ILE A 49 -1.96 -7.18 6.53
C ILE A 49 -0.92 -7.72 7.52
N ARG A 50 -1.34 -8.19 8.69
CA ARG A 50 -0.48 -8.78 9.73
C ARG A 50 0.01 -10.20 9.41
N ASN A 51 -0.51 -10.82 8.35
CA ASN A 51 -0.30 -12.22 8.00
C ASN A 51 -0.01 -12.38 6.50
N THR A 52 0.94 -11.60 5.99
CA THR A 52 1.46 -11.75 4.63
C THR A 52 2.98 -11.58 4.59
N ASN A 53 3.62 -12.09 3.55
CA ASN A 53 5.03 -11.79 3.24
C ASN A 53 5.18 -10.73 2.12
N ALA A 54 4.11 -10.00 1.79
CA ALA A 54 4.17 -8.86 0.87
C ALA A 54 5.07 -7.74 1.42
N ASN A 55 5.71 -6.96 0.56
CA ASN A 55 6.62 -5.90 0.99
C ASN A 55 5.90 -4.61 1.39
N ALA A 56 4.66 -4.41 0.97
CA ALA A 56 3.82 -3.27 1.32
C ALA A 56 2.33 -3.63 1.11
N VAL A 57 1.44 -2.77 1.57
CA VAL A 57 -0.01 -2.85 1.31
C VAL A 57 -0.52 -1.57 0.64
N ILE A 58 -1.40 -1.72 -0.36
CA ILE A 58 -2.28 -0.66 -0.84
C ILE A 58 -3.62 -0.82 -0.11
N ALA A 59 -3.91 0.14 0.77
CA ALA A 59 -5.12 0.21 1.56
C ALA A 59 -6.10 1.20 0.93
N VAL A 60 -6.84 0.70 -0.07
CA VAL A 60 -7.87 1.45 -0.80
C VAL A 60 -9.18 0.69 -0.69
N TYR A 61 -10.26 1.43 -0.48
CA TYR A 61 -11.60 0.88 -0.30
C TYR A 61 -12.64 1.75 -1.02
N PRO A 62 -13.79 1.19 -1.43
CA PRO A 62 -14.76 1.85 -2.30
C PRO A 62 -15.72 2.79 -1.55
N PHE A 63 -15.20 3.53 -0.56
CA PHE A 63 -15.98 4.52 0.19
C PHE A 63 -15.20 5.83 0.29
N THR A 64 -15.86 6.89 0.75
CA THR A 64 -15.17 8.16 1.00
C THR A 64 -14.05 7.94 2.03
N PRO A 65 -12.81 8.36 1.74
CA PRO A 65 -11.70 8.26 2.69
C PRO A 65 -12.07 8.87 4.05
N HIS A 66 -11.77 8.13 5.12
CA HIS A 66 -12.14 8.46 6.48
C HIS A 66 -10.91 8.38 7.38
N PRO A 67 -10.55 9.44 8.12
CA PRO A 67 -9.33 9.49 8.93
C PRO A 67 -9.18 8.31 9.89
N ALA A 68 -10.27 7.88 10.55
CA ALA A 68 -10.24 6.75 11.47
C ALA A 68 -9.82 5.43 10.79
N ILE A 69 -10.32 5.15 9.58
CA ILE A 69 -9.97 3.93 8.84
C ILE A 69 -8.50 3.98 8.42
N THR A 70 -8.08 5.10 7.82
CA THR A 70 -6.69 5.30 7.40
C THR A 70 -5.72 5.16 8.56
N LYS A 71 -6.01 5.80 9.71
CA LYS A 71 -5.20 5.71 10.91
C LYS A 71 -5.12 4.28 11.43
N SER A 72 -6.25 3.60 11.59
CA SER A 72 -6.28 2.23 12.12
C SER A 72 -5.47 1.25 11.27
N ILE A 73 -5.52 1.38 9.94
CA ILE A 73 -4.73 0.53 9.04
C ILE A 73 -3.24 0.83 9.19
N ILE A 74 -2.85 2.10 9.18
CA ILE A 74 -1.44 2.50 9.31
C ILE A 74 -0.87 2.06 10.66
N GLU A 75 -1.63 2.27 11.74
CA GLU A 75 -1.22 1.93 13.11
C GLU A 75 -1.09 0.42 13.32
N ALA A 76 -1.95 -0.39 12.68
CA ALA A 76 -1.90 -1.84 12.79
C ALA A 76 -0.83 -2.48 11.88
N ALA A 77 -0.47 -1.87 10.76
CA ALA A 77 0.41 -2.49 9.77
C ALA A 77 1.88 -2.58 10.26
N ASP A 78 2.51 -3.75 10.08
CA ASP A 78 3.97 -3.93 10.21
C ASP A 78 4.73 -3.77 8.88
N ILE A 79 4.00 -3.59 7.79
CA ILE A 79 4.56 -3.32 6.46
C ILE A 79 4.16 -1.92 6.00
N PRO A 80 4.94 -1.27 5.13
CA PRO A 80 4.61 0.04 4.56
C PRO A 80 3.21 0.09 3.95
N VAL A 81 2.48 1.17 4.24
CA VAL A 81 1.11 1.39 3.76
C VAL A 81 1.09 2.49 2.69
N PHE A 82 0.46 2.19 1.57
CA PHE A 82 -0.02 3.18 0.59
C PHE A 82 -1.51 3.44 0.83
N SER A 83 -1.88 4.65 1.22
CA SER A 83 -3.26 4.95 1.62
C SER A 83 -4.10 5.54 0.50
N GLY A 84 -5.31 5.04 0.29
CA GLY A 84 -6.30 5.68 -0.59
C GLY A 84 -6.83 6.99 0.01
N VAL A 85 -6.67 8.11 -0.70
CA VAL A 85 -6.97 9.45 -0.15
C VAL A 85 -7.97 10.26 -0.96
N GLY A 86 -8.35 9.79 -2.15
CA GLY A 86 -9.31 10.49 -3.00
C GLY A 86 -9.51 9.82 -4.33
N GLY A 87 -10.50 10.31 -5.06
CA GLY A 87 -10.92 9.78 -6.34
C GLY A 87 -12.41 9.93 -6.63
N GLY A 88 -12.81 9.85 -7.90
CA GLY A 88 -14.21 10.01 -8.32
C GLY A 88 -14.81 11.33 -7.81
N LEU A 89 -15.76 11.27 -6.87
CA LEU A 89 -16.36 12.45 -6.25
C LEU A 89 -15.47 13.12 -5.18
N THR A 90 -14.51 12.39 -4.61
CA THR A 90 -13.59 12.91 -3.58
C THR A 90 -12.39 13.55 -4.25
N GLN A 91 -12.53 14.81 -4.67
CA GLN A 91 -11.47 15.58 -5.34
C GLN A 91 -11.09 16.87 -4.60
N GLY A 92 -10.14 17.62 -5.15
CA GLY A 92 -9.76 18.95 -4.68
C GLY A 92 -9.28 18.98 -3.22
N THR A 93 -9.72 20.00 -2.48
CA THR A 93 -9.26 20.28 -1.11
C THR A 93 -9.46 19.10 -0.15
N ARG A 94 -10.54 18.33 -0.32
CA ARG A 94 -10.78 17.15 0.53
C ARG A 94 -9.72 16.08 0.33
N ALA A 95 -9.37 15.78 -0.93
CA ALA A 95 -8.31 14.83 -1.24
C ALA A 95 -6.94 15.33 -0.73
N ASN A 96 -6.68 16.65 -0.78
CA ASN A 96 -5.47 17.24 -0.23
C ASN A 96 -5.36 17.07 1.29
N TYR A 97 -6.44 17.35 2.03
CA TYR A 97 -6.45 17.16 3.48
C TYR A 97 -6.26 15.69 3.86
N MET A 98 -6.90 14.76 3.15
CA MET A 98 -6.70 13.33 3.38
C MET A 98 -5.27 12.89 3.04
N SER A 99 -4.64 13.49 2.03
CA SER A 99 -3.25 13.21 1.68
C SER A 99 -2.29 13.64 2.79
N LEU A 100 -2.45 14.87 3.28
CA LEU A 100 -1.67 15.41 4.39
C LEU A 100 -1.89 14.59 5.67
N PHE A 101 -3.14 14.22 5.96
CA PHE A 101 -3.45 13.37 7.10
C PHE A 101 -2.76 12.00 7.00
N ALA A 102 -2.86 11.33 5.85
CA ALA A 102 -2.25 10.01 5.66
C ALA A 102 -0.73 10.05 5.81
N GLU A 103 -0.08 11.06 5.22
CA GLU A 103 1.37 11.26 5.36
C GLU A 103 1.77 11.53 6.81
N ALA A 104 1.06 12.42 7.51
CA ALA A 104 1.30 12.71 8.92
C ALA A 104 1.07 11.50 9.85
N GLN A 105 0.24 10.53 9.45
CA GLN A 105 0.06 9.28 10.19
C GLN A 105 1.13 8.22 9.88
N GLY A 106 1.99 8.43 8.88
CA GLY A 106 3.07 7.50 8.52
C GLY A 106 2.82 6.66 7.27
N SER A 107 1.85 7.03 6.44
CA SER A 107 1.69 6.45 5.10
C SER A 107 2.93 6.74 4.25
N ILE A 108 3.48 5.73 3.58
CA ILE A 108 4.69 5.92 2.75
C ILE A 108 4.39 6.55 1.39
N GLY A 109 3.11 6.59 1.02
CA GLY A 109 2.63 7.16 -0.22
C GLY A 109 1.12 7.17 -0.25
N VAL A 110 0.56 8.04 -1.07
CA VAL A 110 -0.90 8.17 -1.21
C VAL A 110 -1.35 7.70 -2.59
N VAL A 111 -2.52 7.09 -2.64
CA VAL A 111 -3.12 6.56 -3.85
C VAL A 111 -4.40 7.32 -4.17
N LEU A 112 -4.51 7.74 -5.43
CA LEU A 112 -5.67 8.46 -5.97
C LEU A 112 -6.38 7.56 -6.98
N MET A 113 -7.70 7.47 -6.88
CA MET A 113 -8.54 6.62 -7.73
C MET A 113 -9.25 7.45 -8.82
N GLY A 114 -9.20 7.02 -10.08
CA GLY A 114 -9.97 7.65 -11.16
C GLY A 114 -9.42 8.97 -11.70
N GLN A 115 -10.25 9.68 -12.49
CA GLN A 115 -9.87 10.89 -13.21
C GLN A 115 -9.93 12.11 -12.28
N LEU A 116 -8.78 12.59 -11.82
CA LEU A 116 -8.67 13.73 -10.91
C LEU A 116 -8.28 15.01 -11.67
N GLN A 117 -9.02 16.10 -11.46
CA GLN A 117 -8.51 17.46 -11.75
C GLN A 117 -7.53 17.84 -10.62
N LEU A 118 -6.24 17.73 -10.91
CA LEU A 118 -5.17 17.91 -9.92
C LEU A 118 -5.02 19.37 -9.50
N VAL A 119 -5.15 19.62 -8.18
CA VAL A 119 -4.46 20.72 -7.48
C VAL A 119 -3.73 20.11 -6.28
N LEU A 120 -2.73 19.27 -6.53
CA LEU A 120 -1.86 18.71 -5.49
C LEU A 120 -0.49 19.37 -5.54
N SER A 121 -0.05 19.92 -4.42
CA SER A 121 1.30 20.46 -4.25
C SER A 121 2.34 19.37 -4.48
N LYS A 122 3.39 19.68 -5.26
CA LYS A 122 4.45 18.80 -5.80
C LYS A 122 5.33 18.03 -4.78
N LYS A 123 4.86 17.75 -3.54
CA LYS A 123 5.70 17.28 -2.42
C LYS A 123 5.55 15.80 -2.01
N PHE A 124 4.65 15.02 -2.61
CA PHE A 124 4.39 13.65 -2.17
C PHE A 124 4.95 12.59 -3.12
N VAL A 125 5.39 11.45 -2.57
CA VAL A 125 5.61 10.22 -3.34
C VAL A 125 4.24 9.77 -3.85
N LYS A 126 3.94 10.18 -5.08
CA LYS A 126 2.67 9.92 -5.75
C LYS A 126 2.79 8.60 -6.47
N LEU A 127 2.19 7.55 -5.91
CA LEU A 127 1.91 6.35 -6.69
C LEU A 127 0.57 6.59 -7.40
N LEU A 128 0.65 7.17 -8.60
CA LEU A 128 -0.52 7.25 -9.48
C LEU A 128 -0.78 5.85 -10.02
N ILE A 129 -1.58 5.08 -9.31
CA ILE A 129 -2.09 3.85 -9.89
C ILE A 129 -3.29 4.24 -10.74
N SER A 130 -3.05 4.37 -12.04
CA SER A 130 -4.11 4.21 -13.03
C SER A 130 -4.54 2.73 -12.97
N LEU A 131 -5.29 2.34 -11.93
CA LEU A 131 -5.88 1.01 -11.83
C LEU A 131 -6.93 0.92 -12.93
N LEU A 132 -6.56 0.30 -14.05
CA LEU A 132 -6.88 -1.11 -14.37
C LEU A 132 -7.88 -1.84 -13.43
N LEU A 133 -8.91 -1.14 -12.92
CA LEU A 133 -10.09 -1.72 -12.31
C LEU A 133 -11.27 -1.34 -13.21
N VAL A 134 -11.85 -2.37 -13.85
CA VAL A 134 -12.86 -2.35 -14.92
C VAL A 134 -12.27 -2.22 -16.34
N ARG A 135 -11.61 -3.29 -16.79
CA ARG A 135 -11.99 -4.01 -18.02
C ARG A 135 -11.79 -5.50 -17.81
#